data_AF-V7AK98-F1
#
_entry.id   AF-V7AK98-F1
#
_cell.length_a   1.000
_cell.length_b   1.000
_cell.length_c   1.000
_cell.angle_alpha   90.00
_cell.angle_beta   90.00
_cell.angle_gamma   90.00
#
_symmetry.space_group_name_H-M   'P 1'
#
loop_
_entity.id
_entity.type
_entity.pdbx_description
1 polymer ?
#
loop_
_entity_poly.entity_id
_entity_poly.type
_entity_poly.pdbx_seq_one_letter_code
_entity_poly.pdbx_strand_id
1 'polypeptide(L)' 'RGIWVCIIGEIWNHRNMVVFKNGQVDLFEVFTVVQRKTWSWVTVKERFAYFSYLDWCLEPLCFMRYLRD' A
#
# COMPACT_ATOMS: atom_id res chain seq x y z
N ARG A 1 -9.58 -7.55 -4.62
CA ARG A 1 -8.36 -8.42 -4.78
C ARG A 1 -7.10 -7.63 -5.19
N GLY A 2 -7.22 -6.58 -6.01
CA GLY A 2 -6.06 -5.80 -6.49
C GLY A 2 -5.25 -5.08 -5.39
N ILE A 3 -5.89 -4.63 -4.31
CA ILE A 3 -5.21 -4.02 -3.16
C ILE A 3 -4.18 -4.97 -2.55
N TRP A 4 -4.55 -6.23 -2.32
CA TRP A 4 -3.65 -7.24 -1.76
C TRP A 4 -2.46 -7.51 -2.67
N VAL A 5 -2.68 -7.56 -3.98
CA VAL A 5 -1.60 -7.70 -4.98
C VAL A 5 -0.66 -6.50 -4.93
N CYS A 6 -1.20 -5.28 -4.79
CA CYS A 6 -0.40 -4.07 -4.65
C CYS A 6 0.46 -4.10 -3.37
N ILE A 7 -0.13 -4.47 -2.23
CA ILE A 7 0.57 -4.59 -0.93
C ILE A 7 1.71 -5.60 -1.02
N ILE A 8 1.42 -6.83 -1.45
CA ILE A 8 2.44 -7.90 -1.53
C ILE A 8 3.51 -7.55 -2.56
N GLY A 9 3.12 -6.97 -3.70
CA GLY A 9 4.06 -6.52 -4.72
C GLY A 9 5.05 -5.47 -4.20
N GLU A 10 4.58 -4.49 -3.44
CA GLU A 10 5.44 -3.46 -2.86
C GLU A 10 6.37 -4.01 -1.76
N ILE A 11 5.89 -4.93 -0.91
CA ILE A 11 6.74 -5.63 0.06
C ILE A 11 7.84 -6.42 -0.66
N TRP A 12 7.47 -7.13 -1.74
CA TRP A 12 8.43 -7.93 -2.51
C TRP A 12 9.47 -7.04 -3.21
N ASN A 13 9.04 -5.90 -3.77
CA ASN A 13 9.94 -4.93 -4.37
C ASN A 13 10.93 -4.36 -3.35
N HIS A 14 10.46 -3.97 -2.16
CA HIS A 14 11.35 -3.49 -1.10
C HIS A 14 12.35 -4.58 -0.66
N ARG A 15 11.88 -5.81 -0.45
CA ARG A 15 12.76 -6.94 -0.11
C ARG A 15 13.85 -7.15 -1.18
N ASN A 16 13.48 -7.12 -2.45
CA ASN A 16 14.45 -7.27 -3.55
C ASN A 16 15.46 -6.13 -3.53
N MET A 17 15.02 -4.89 -3.33
CA MET A 17 15.91 -3.73 -3.23
C MET A 17 16.91 -3.88 -2.10
N VAL A 18 16.47 -4.33 -0.92
CA VAL A 18 17.35 -4.60 0.23
C VAL A 18 18.39 -5.67 -0.11
N VAL A 19 17.97 -6.81 -0.67
CA VAL A 19 18.86 -7.93 -1.02
C VAL A 19 19.87 -7.53 -2.10
N PHE A 20 19.43 -6.85 -3.16
CA PHE A 20 20.27 -6.55 -4.32
C PHE A 20 21.11 -5.26 -4.16
N LYS A 21 20.78 -4.38 -3.22
CA LYS A 21 21.52 -3.13 -2.96
C LYS A 21 22.27 -3.12 -1.64
N ASN A 22 22.41 -4.27 -0.98
CA ASN A 22 23.04 -4.39 0.33
C ASN A 22 22.42 -3.41 1.37
N GLY A 23 21.11 -3.20 1.25
CA GLY A 23 20.35 -2.33 2.15
C GLY A 23 20.09 -2.99 3.50
N GLN A 24 19.56 -2.23 4.44
CA GLN A 24 18.98 -2.74 5.69
C GLN A 24 17.46 -2.70 5.58
N VAL A 25 16.78 -3.67 6.19
CA VAL A 25 15.32 -3.65 6.24
C VAL A 25 14.89 -2.57 7.24
N ASP A 26 14.20 -1.55 6.74
CA ASP A 26 13.51 -0.57 7.58
C ASP A 26 12.00 -0.82 7.48
N LEU A 27 11.43 -1.39 8.55
CA LEU A 27 10.02 -1.72 8.62
C LEU A 27 9.10 -0.49 8.50
N PHE A 28 9.53 0.67 9.02
CA PHE A 28 8.76 1.90 8.92
C PHE A 28 8.77 2.43 7.50
N GLU A 29 9.91 2.33 6.81
CA GLU A 29 10.01 2.65 5.39
C GLU A 29 9.09 1.74 4.57
N VAL A 30 9.16 0.41 4.75
CA VAL A 30 8.29 -0.55 4.04
C VAL A 30 6.83 -0.21 4.26
N PHE A 31 6.44 -0.04 5.53
CA PHE A 31 5.07 0.23 5.90
C PHE A 31 4.57 1.53 5.23
N THR A 32 5.34 2.61 5.33
CA THR A 32 4.99 3.92 4.76
C THR A 32 4.89 3.88 3.23
N VAL A 33 5.83 3.20 2.57
CA VAL A 33 5.84 3.08 1.10
C VAL A 33 4.66 2.25 0.62
N VAL A 34 4.41 1.09 1.24
CA VAL A 34 3.27 0.23 0.94
C VAL A 34 1.96 0.99 1.13
N GLN A 35 1.82 1.69 2.24
CA GLN A 35 0.61 2.46 2.58
C GLN A 35 0.35 3.57 1.55
N ARG A 36 1.37 4.36 1.21
CA ARG A 36 1.28 5.45 0.22
C ARG A 36 0.97 4.96 -1.19
N LYS A 37 1.70 3.95 -1.65
CA LYS A 37 1.54 3.44 -3.03
C LYS A 37 0.22 2.71 -3.22
N THR A 38 -0.21 1.94 -2.22
CA THR A 38 -1.51 1.29 -2.26
C THR A 38 -2.64 2.31 -2.30
N TRP A 39 -2.58 3.36 -1.46
CA TRP A 39 -3.58 4.44 -1.50
C TRP A 39 -3.64 5.15 -2.86
N SER A 40 -2.48 5.51 -3.41
CA SER A 40 -2.37 6.13 -4.74
C SER A 40 -2.97 5.24 -5.83
N TRP A 41 -2.69 3.94 -5.78
CA TRP A 41 -3.29 2.98 -6.72
C TRP A 41 -4.81 2.91 -6.58
N VAL A 42 -5.31 2.88 -5.34
CA VAL A 42 -6.75 2.83 -5.05
C VAL A 42 -7.46 4.07 -5.57
N THR A 43 -6.96 5.28 -5.27
CA THR A 43 -7.63 6.53 -5.68
C THR A 43 -7.59 6.76 -7.20
N VAL A 44 -6.60 6.20 -7.89
CA VAL A 44 -6.56 6.22 -9.37
C VAL A 44 -7.56 5.22 -9.97
N LYS A 45 -7.71 4.03 -9.37
CA LYS A 45 -8.60 2.99 -9.88
C LYS A 45 -10.06 3.24 -9.54
N GLU A 46 -10.33 3.83 -8.40
CA GLU A 46 -11.67 4.06 -7.88
C GLU A 46 -11.98 5.55 -7.92
N ARG A 47 -12.67 5.96 -8.99
CA ARG A 47 -13.12 7.34 -9.19
C ARG A 47 -13.98 7.88 -8.05
N PHE A 48 -14.49 7.00 -7.19
CA PHE A 48 -15.36 7.32 -6.05
C PHE A 48 -14.75 6.94 -4.70
N ALA A 49 -13.42 6.84 -4.60
CA ALA A 49 -12.76 6.73 -3.30
C ALA A 49 -13.00 8.02 -2.48
N TYR A 50 -14.07 8.05 -1.68
CA TYR A 50 -14.45 9.19 -0.82
C TYR A 50 -13.69 9.20 0.51
N PHE A 51 -12.37 8.97 0.49
CA PHE A 51 -11.56 8.99 1.71
C PHE A 51 -10.16 9.54 1.45
N SER A 52 -9.65 10.29 2.41
CA SER A 52 -8.34 10.92 2.32
C SER A 52 -7.22 9.92 2.60
N TYR A 53 -5.97 10.33 2.33
CA TYR A 53 -4.81 9.55 2.75
C TYR A 53 -4.74 9.41 4.29
N LEU A 54 -5.22 10.40 5.04
CA LEU A 54 -5.25 10.34 6.50
C LEU A 54 -6.22 9.25 6.97
N ASP A 55 -7.42 9.19 6.39
CA ASP A 55 -8.41 8.16 6.71
C ASP A 55 -7.88 6.76 6.39
N TRP A 56 -7.22 6.62 5.24
CA TRP A 56 -6.52 5.38 4.86
C TRP A 56 -5.42 4.99 5.86
N CYS A 57 -4.72 5.98 6.42
CA CYS A 57 -3.66 5.71 7.38
C CYS A 57 -4.17 5.26 8.73
N LEU A 58 -5.26 5.87 9.20
CA LEU A 58 -5.85 5.60 10.51
C LEU A 58 -6.72 4.34 10.49
N GLU A 59 -7.51 4.14 9.43
CA GLU A 59 -8.49 3.04 9.32
C GLU A 59 -8.43 2.30 7.97
N PRO A 60 -7.28 1.74 7.57
CA PRO A 60 -7.12 1.10 6.26
C PRO A 60 -8.11 -0.05 6.01
N LEU A 61 -8.46 -0.80 7.06
CA LEU A 61 -9.35 -1.96 6.95
C LEU A 61 -10.78 -1.60 6.54
N CYS A 62 -11.28 -0.43 6.98
CA CYS A 62 -12.60 0.06 6.61
C CYS A 62 -12.68 0.27 5.11
N PHE A 63 -11.66 0.89 4.51
CA PHE A 63 -11.62 1.18 3.08
C PHE A 63 -11.23 -0.03 2.21
N MET A 64 -10.51 -1.00 2.76
CA MET A 64 -10.23 -2.27 2.05
C MET A 64 -11.46 -3.16 1.85
N ARG A 65 -12.51 -3.00 2.67
CA ARG A 65 -13.75 -3.78 2.58
C ARG A 65 -14.67 -3.30 1.45
N TYR A 66 -14.76 -1.98 1.23
CA TYR A 66 -15.59 -1.38 0.18
C TYR A 66 -15.13 -1.68 -1.25
N LEU A 67 -13.89 -2.11 -1.42
CA LEU A 67 -13.25 -2.36 -2.73
C LEU A 67 -13.20 -3.85 -3.08
N ARG A 68 -14.09 -4.63 -2.45
CA ARG A 68 -14.18 -6.08 -2.59
C ARG A 68 -15.37 -6.52 -3.46
N ASP A 69 -16.26 -5.61 -3.81
CA ASP A 69 -17.43 -5.84 -4.67
C ASP A 69 -17.14 -5.45 -6.13
#